data_AF-A0AB33A8N1-F1
#
_entry.id   AF-A0AB33A8N1-F1
#
_cell.length_a   1.000
_cell.length_b   1.000
_cell.length_c   1.000
_cell.angle_alpha   90.00
_cell.angle_beta   90.00
_cell.angle_gamma   90.00
#
_symmetry.space_group_name_H-M   'P 1'
#
loop_
_entity.id
_entity.type
_entity.pdbx_description
1 polymer ?
#
loop_
_entity_poly.entity_id
_entity_poly.type
_entity_poly.pdbx_seq_one_letter_code
_entity_poly.pdbx_strand_id
1 'polypeptide(L)'
;MSDEPSDAQKLIAEVHQAHWPRRRHDDVDLWTECRCGAGKFYNPADHSKHFAAELDKALGGLTRERSVVAVYPDNEGEPKCRFVSGWTVTE
;
A
#
# COMPACT_ATOMS: atom_id res chain seq x y z
N MET A 1 14.25 -17.70 -12.12
CA MET A 1 13.59 -16.61 -11.39
C MET A 1 14.48 -16.32 -10.19
N SER A 2 14.87 -15.07 -9.94
CA SER A 2 15.65 -14.75 -8.74
C SER A 2 14.75 -14.90 -7.53
N ASP A 3 15.23 -15.56 -6.47
CA ASP A 3 14.50 -15.68 -5.20
C ASP A 3 14.56 -14.37 -4.39
N GLU A 4 15.32 -13.37 -4.86
CA GLU A 4 15.45 -12.09 -4.20
C GLU A 4 14.21 -11.20 -4.43
N PRO A 5 13.61 -10.62 -3.38
CA PRO A 5 12.49 -9.69 -3.51
C PRO A 5 12.91 -8.44 -4.31
N SER A 6 12.01 -7.92 -5.13
CA SER A 6 12.20 -6.65 -5.83
C SER A 6 12.33 -5.49 -4.84
N ASP A 7 12.94 -4.39 -5.27
CA ASP A 7 13.11 -3.21 -4.40
C ASP A 7 11.76 -2.64 -3.94
N ALA A 8 10.72 -2.74 -4.76
CA ALA A 8 9.35 -2.39 -4.36
C ALA A 8 8.83 -3.31 -3.23
N GLN A 9 9.12 -4.62 -3.30
CA GLN A 9 8.75 -5.57 -2.25
C GLN A 9 9.52 -5.29 -0.95
N LYS A 10 10.80 -4.92 -1.05
CA LYS A 10 11.62 -4.49 0.10
C LYS A 10 11.02 -3.24 0.75
N LEU A 11 10.69 -2.22 -0.02
CA LEU A 11 10.05 -0.99 0.48
C LEU A 11 8.71 -1.27 1.16
N ILE A 12 7.85 -2.09 0.56
CA ILE A 12 6.57 -2.49 1.17
C ILE A 12 6.80 -3.21 2.51
N ALA A 13 7.81 -4.09 2.58
CA ALA A 13 8.14 -4.79 3.81
C ALA A 13 8.62 -3.84 4.92
N GLU A 14 9.41 -2.81 4.58
CA GLU A 14 9.86 -1.78 5.52
C GLU A 14 8.68 -0.98 6.10
N VAL A 15 7.77 -0.49 5.24
CA VAL A 15 6.57 0.24 5.69
C VAL A 15 5.73 -0.67 6.58
N HIS A 16 5.54 -1.93 6.19
CA HIS A 16 4.79 -2.90 6.97
C HIS A 16 5.40 -3.16 8.35
N GLN A 17 6.72 -3.30 8.45
CA GLN A 17 7.41 -3.48 9.72
C GLN A 17 7.28 -2.25 10.64
N ALA A 18 7.37 -1.05 10.06
CA ALA A 18 7.22 0.22 10.79
C ALA A 18 5.78 0.48 11.26
N HIS A 19 4.78 -0.15 10.65
CA HIS A 19 3.36 -0.01 11.00
C HIS A 19 2.81 -1.30 11.62
N TRP A 20 3.67 -2.24 12.00
CA TRP A 20 3.19 -3.51 12.56
C TRP A 20 2.48 -3.26 13.90
N PRO A 21 1.26 -3.80 14.06
CA PRO A 21 0.44 -3.60 15.24
C PRO A 21 1.17 -4.00 16.53
N ARG A 22 1.31 -3.07 17.50
CA ARG A 22 1.65 -3.44 18.88
C ARG A 22 0.34 -3.63 19.65
N ARG A 23 -0.02 -4.89 19.93
CA ARG A 23 -1.20 -5.19 20.75
C ARG A 23 -0.95 -4.63 22.16
N ARG A 24 -1.78 -3.69 22.60
CA ARG A 24 -2.09 -3.57 24.02
C ARG A 24 -3.21 -4.56 24.30
N HIS A 25 -2.97 -5.45 25.26
CA HIS A 25 -3.98 -6.33 25.81
C HIS A 25 -4.69 -5.55 26.91
N ASP A 26 -5.65 -4.71 26.56
CA ASP A 26 -6.76 -4.38 27.45
C ASP A 26 -8.03 -4.97 26.86
N ASP A 27 -8.78 -5.67 27.72
CA ASP A 27 -9.80 -6.66 27.33
C ASP A 27 -11.08 -6.04 26.74
N VAL A 28 -11.04 -4.75 26.44
CA VAL A 28 -12.22 -3.94 26.09
C VAL A 28 -12.01 -3.09 24.84
N ASP A 29 -10.75 -2.88 24.42
CA ASP A 29 -10.42 -1.96 23.34
C ASP A 29 -9.41 -2.62 22.38
N LEU A 30 -9.89 -3.05 21.20
CA LEU A 30 -9.08 -3.61 20.10
C LEU A 30 -8.11 -2.58 19.46
N TRP A 31 -7.79 -1.52 20.20
CA TRP A 31 -6.99 -0.40 19.75
C TRP A 31 -5.54 -0.82 19.69
N THR A 32 -5.00 -0.72 18.49
CA THR A 32 -3.64 -1.08 18.20
C THR A 32 -2.78 0.17 18.12
N GLU A 33 -1.67 0.18 18.84
CA GLU A 33 -0.64 1.20 18.68
C GLU A 33 0.10 0.97 17.35
N CYS A 34 0.11 1.99 16.49
CA CYS A 34 1.01 2.02 15.32
C CYS A 34 2.40 2.46 15.77
N ARG A 35 3.43 1.72 15.38
CA ARG A 35 4.83 2.06 15.72
C ARG A 35 5.37 3.29 14.99
N CYS A 36 4.67 3.75 13.96
CA CYS A 36 4.99 4.88 13.12
C CYS A 36 4.89 6.26 13.81
N GLY A 37 4.24 6.35 14.97
CA GLY A 37 4.12 7.61 15.71
C GLY A 37 3.88 7.36 17.19
N ALA A 38 4.59 8.08 18.04
CA ALA A 38 4.48 7.96 19.49
C ALA A 38 3.02 8.16 19.95
N GLY A 39 2.42 7.12 20.53
CA GLY A 39 1.11 7.21 21.19
C GLY A 39 -0.11 7.27 20.26
N LYS A 40 0.00 6.92 18.97
CA LYS A 40 -1.17 6.82 18.08
C LYS A 40 -1.82 5.44 18.18
N PHE A 41 -3.03 5.42 18.71
CA PHE A 41 -3.88 4.24 18.78
C PHE A 41 -4.95 4.29 17.70
N TYR A 42 -5.14 3.18 17.01
CA TYR A 42 -6.18 3.03 16.00
C TYR A 42 -7.03 1.81 16.32
N ASN A 43 -8.34 1.91 16.12
CA ASN A 43 -9.13 0.69 15.95
C ASN A 43 -8.62 -0.09 14.71
N PRO A 44 -8.91 -1.39 14.58
CA PRO A 44 -8.36 -2.20 13.49
C PRO A 44 -8.65 -1.67 12.08
N ALA A 45 -9.85 -1.15 11.84
CA ALA A 45 -10.25 -0.63 10.52
C ALA A 45 -9.47 0.64 10.15
N ASP A 46 -9.29 1.55 11.09
CA ASP A 46 -8.55 2.80 10.87
C ASP A 46 -7.04 2.56 10.83
N HIS A 47 -6.53 1.53 11.52
CA HIS A 47 -5.15 1.08 11.38
C HIS A 47 -4.86 0.64 9.93
N SER A 48 -5.75 -0.18 9.35
CA SER A 48 -5.61 -0.62 7.95
C SER A 48 -5.65 0.55 6.95
N LYS A 49 -6.54 1.54 7.16
CA LYS A 49 -6.58 2.76 6.32
C LYS A 49 -5.30 3.57 6.45
N HIS A 50 -4.81 3.74 7.67
CA HIS A 50 -3.57 4.46 7.93
C HIS A 50 -2.38 3.77 7.25
N PHE A 51 -2.22 2.46 7.43
CA PHE A 51 -1.18 1.69 6.77
C PHE A 51 -1.25 1.80 5.24
N ALA A 52 -2.45 1.71 4.65
CA ALA A 52 -2.63 1.87 3.20
C ALA A 52 -2.19 3.27 2.71
N ALA A 53 -2.46 4.32 3.48
CA ALA A 53 -2.03 5.67 3.14
C ALA A 53 -0.50 5.85 3.25
N GLU A 54 0.16 5.19 4.19
CA GLU A 54 1.63 5.26 4.32
C GLU A 54 2.33 4.44 3.22
N LEU A 55 1.74 3.31 2.81
CA LEU A 55 2.18 2.59 1.61
C LEU A 55 2.05 3.43 0.35
N ASP A 56 0.90 4.09 0.16
CA ASP A 56 0.66 4.99 -0.98
C ASP A 56 1.73 6.09 -1.07
N LYS A 57 2.03 6.75 0.06
CA LYS A 57 3.09 7.76 0.15
C LYS A 57 4.46 7.19 -0.18
N ALA A 58 4.82 6.04 0.39
CA ALA A 58 6.13 5.41 0.16
C ALA A 58 6.31 5.05 -1.33
N LEU A 59 5.22 4.62 -1.98
CA LEU A 59 5.18 4.35 -3.41
C LEU A 59 5.07 5.64 -4.26
N GLY A 60 5.28 6.82 -3.69
CA GLY A 60 5.24 8.08 -4.44
C GLY A 60 3.85 8.48 -4.94
N GLY A 61 2.80 7.97 -4.30
CA GLY A 61 1.40 8.14 -4.68
C GLY A 61 0.95 7.19 -5.78
N LEU A 62 -0.12 6.45 -5.53
CA LEU A 62 -0.79 5.59 -6.50
C LEU A 62 -1.82 6.40 -7.28
N THR A 63 -1.66 6.41 -8.59
CA THR A 63 -2.63 7.02 -9.50
C THR A 63 -3.35 5.95 -10.30
N ARG A 64 -4.66 6.15 -10.50
CA ARG A 64 -5.49 5.25 -11.30
C ARG A 64 -5.38 5.63 -12.77
N GLU A 65 -4.66 4.82 -13.54
CA GLU A 65 -4.64 4.94 -14.99
C GLU A 65 -5.80 4.19 -15.62
N ARG A 66 -6.43 4.81 -16.63
CA ARG A 66 -7.40 4.18 -17.51
C ARG A 66 -6.83 4.13 -18.92
N SER A 67 -6.75 2.94 -19.49
CA SER A 67 -6.39 2.76 -20.90
C SER A 67 -7.50 2.03 -21.64
N VAL A 68 -7.73 2.43 -22.88
CA VAL A 68 -8.59 1.70 -23.83
C VAL A 68 -7.66 0.83 -24.65
N VAL A 69 -7.76 -0.49 -24.50
CA VAL A 69 -6.99 -1.40 -25.37
C VAL A 69 -7.76 -1.51 -26.67
N ALA A 70 -7.24 -0.95 -27.77
CA ALA A 70 -7.83 -1.17 -29.08
C ALA A 70 -7.72 -2.66 -29.43
N VAL A 71 -8.84 -3.38 -29.42
CA VAL A 71 -8.91 -4.79 -29.81
C VAL A 71 -9.44 -4.85 -31.24
N TYR A 72 -8.56 -4.66 -32.24
CA TYR A 72 -8.92 -4.71 -33.67
C TYR A 72 -9.98 -3.64 -34.08
N PRO A 73 -10.18 -3.35 -35.38
CA PRO A 73 -11.01 -2.21 -35.81
C PRO A 73 -12.51 -2.32 -35.48
N ASP A 74 -12.95 -3.45 -34.94
CA ASP A 74 -14.34 -3.89 -34.83
C ASP A 74 -14.79 -4.28 -33.42
N ASN A 75 -13.92 -4.20 -32.40
CA ASN A 75 -14.35 -4.32 -31.00
C ASN A 75 -14.11 -3.01 -30.23
N GLU A 76 -15.16 -2.51 -29.58
CA GLU A 76 -15.04 -1.50 -28.54
C GLU A 76 -14.13 -2.06 -27.45
N GLY A 77 -12.92 -1.52 -27.34
CA GLY A 77 -11.92 -1.99 -26.39
C GLY A 77 -12.40 -1.94 -24.94
N GLU A 78 -12.19 -3.01 -24.17
CA GLU A 78 -12.54 -3.00 -22.76
C GLU A 78 -11.67 -1.98 -21.99
N PRO A 79 -12.28 -1.12 -21.14
CA PRO A 79 -11.53 -0.18 -20.33
C PRO A 79 -10.69 -0.95 -19.31
N LYS A 80 -9.36 -0.89 -19.44
CA LYS A 80 -8.44 -1.42 -18.44
C LYS A 80 -8.09 -0.33 -17.44
N CYS A 81 -8.27 -0.65 -16.17
CA CYS A 81 -7.80 0.18 -15.06
C CYS A 81 -6.59 -0.48 -14.41
N ARG A 82 -5.52 0.28 -14.14
CA ARG A 82 -4.41 -0.14 -13.28
C ARG A 82 -4.04 0.98 -12.32
N PHE A 83 -3.45 0.63 -11.19
CA PHE A 83 -2.78 1.60 -10.33
C PHE A 83 -1.29 1.63 -10.66
N VAL A 84 -0.74 2.82 -10.80
CA VAL A 84 0.70 3.04 -11.04
C VAL A 84 1.26 3.93 -9.94
N SER A 85 2.50 3.65 -9.53
CA SER A 85 3.22 4.37 -8.50
C SER A 85 4.16 5.40 -9.11
N GLY A 86 4.30 6.57 -8.48
CA GLY A 86 5.34 7.55 -8.83
C GLY A 86 6.74 7.15 -8.36
N TRP A 87 6.87 6.07 -7.58
CA TRP A 87 8.14 5.59 -7.05
C TRP A 87 9.13 5.17 -8.13
N THR A 88 10.34 5.68 -8.02
CA THR A 88 11.48 5.39 -8.89
C THR A 88 12.68 5.03 -8.01
N VAL A 89 13.44 4.01 -8.40
CA VAL A 89 14.74 3.73 -7.77
C VAL A 89 15.72 4.80 -8.24
N THR A 90 16.22 5.63 -7.32
CA THR A 90 17.36 6.51 -7.58
C THR A 90 18.65 5.71 -7.34
N GLU A 91 19.47 5.56 -8.37
CA GLU A 91 20.80 4.93 -8.31
C GLU A 91 21.81 5.73 -7.45
#